data_AF-A0A947JHK6-F1
#
_entry.id   AF-A0A947JHK6-F1
#
_cell.length_a   1.000
_cell.length_b   1.000
_cell.length_c   1.000
_cell.angle_alpha   90.00
_cell.angle_beta   90.00
_cell.angle_gamma   90.00
#
_symmetry.space_group_name_H-M   'P 1'
#
loop_
_entity.id
_entity.type
_entity.pdbx_description
1 polymer ?
#
loop_
_entity_poly.entity_id
_entity_poly.type
_entity_poly.pdbx_seq_one_letter_code
_entity_poly.pdbx_strand_id
1 'polypeptide(L)'
;MTRKARNLLSEEGVYHIYNRGNNGATIFNTEDDFSTFINLIRNCKQKYSIQIFHYCLMENHYHLMIKADGDNLSKAMKWINHGYSMKHRVKYCRQGRLWQSRYQSRIIDSEKYLLTCVAYIELNPVFAGLVNKPDQYTWSSYKKYAFGIHNSLIDIDPEYLNLGAMHDFVLVKQLNFVLM
;
A
#
# COMPACT_ATOMS: atom_id res chain seq x y z
N MET A 1 13.66 7.31 -20.09
CA MET A 1 12.35 7.97 -19.94
C MET A 1 12.49 9.15 -18.99
N THR A 2 12.20 10.35 -19.49
CA THR A 2 12.31 11.62 -18.77
C THR A 2 11.22 11.69 -17.69
N ARG A 3 11.59 12.03 -16.46
CA ARG A 3 10.67 12.10 -15.33
C ARG A 3 9.76 13.32 -15.49
N LYS A 4 8.44 13.13 -15.62
CA LYS A 4 7.47 14.25 -15.52
C LYS A 4 7.72 14.97 -14.18
N ALA A 5 7.87 16.30 -14.26
CA ALA A 5 8.14 17.16 -13.12
C ALA A 5 7.01 17.07 -12.07
N ARG A 6 7.37 17.28 -10.80
CA ARG A 6 6.51 17.18 -9.61
C ARG A 6 5.33 18.17 -9.55
N ASN A 7 5.08 18.94 -10.60
CA ASN A 7 4.02 19.96 -10.61
C ASN A 7 2.59 19.38 -10.59
N LEU A 8 2.43 18.05 -10.67
CA LEU A 8 1.14 17.35 -10.50
C LEU A 8 0.91 16.84 -9.07
N LEU A 9 1.88 17.00 -8.17
CA LEU A 9 1.79 16.60 -6.77
C LEU A 9 1.32 17.77 -5.87
N SER A 10 0.99 18.94 -6.41
CA SER A 10 0.49 20.06 -5.59
C SER A 10 -0.97 19.92 -5.19
N GLU A 11 -1.73 19.06 -5.88
CA GLU A 11 -3.16 18.87 -5.64
C GLU A 11 -3.42 17.59 -4.85
N GLU A 12 -4.51 17.59 -4.10
CA GLU A 12 -4.99 16.41 -3.37
C GLU A 12 -5.38 15.32 -4.37
N GLY A 13 -4.91 14.10 -4.13
CA GLY A 13 -5.21 12.96 -4.99
C GLY A 13 -5.07 11.64 -4.25
N VAL A 14 -5.58 10.57 -4.87
CA VAL A 14 -5.40 9.19 -4.41
C VAL A 14 -4.24 8.58 -5.18
N TYR A 15 -3.31 7.94 -4.46
CA TYR A 15 -2.09 7.41 -5.03
C TYR A 15 -1.90 5.94 -4.68
N HIS A 16 -1.60 5.12 -5.68
CA HIS A 16 -0.99 3.82 -5.47
C HIS A 16 0.50 3.98 -5.21
N ILE A 17 0.91 3.62 -4.00
CA ILE A 17 2.28 3.69 -3.53
C ILE A 17 2.83 2.29 -3.34
N TYR A 18 4.06 2.05 -3.80
CA TYR A 18 4.74 0.80 -3.55
C TYR A 18 6.25 0.96 -3.44
N ASN A 19 6.88 0.08 -2.67
CA ASN A 19 8.33 -0.04 -2.63
C ASN A 19 8.72 -1.48 -2.29
N ARG A 20 9.94 -1.86 -2.66
CA ARG A 20 10.47 -3.22 -2.50
C ARG A 20 11.87 -3.22 -1.90
N GLY A 21 12.23 -4.36 -1.34
CA GLY A 21 13.54 -4.60 -0.77
C GLY A 21 14.61 -4.53 -1.86
N ASN A 22 15.78 -4.02 -1.48
CA ASN A 22 16.91 -3.96 -2.38
C ASN A 22 17.26 -5.37 -2.88
N ASN A 23 17.37 -5.55 -4.20
CA ASN A 23 17.55 -6.84 -4.85
C ASN A 23 16.46 -7.88 -4.53
N GLY A 24 15.24 -7.44 -4.20
CA GLY A 24 14.13 -8.33 -3.82
C GLY A 24 14.30 -8.99 -2.44
N ALA A 25 15.22 -8.49 -1.61
CA ALA A 25 15.44 -8.99 -0.27
C ALA A 25 14.19 -8.87 0.60
N THR A 26 14.02 -9.81 1.53
CA THR A 26 13.02 -9.73 2.60
C THR A 26 13.25 -8.48 3.45
N ILE A 27 12.15 -7.77 3.70
CA ILE A 27 12.03 -6.55 4.49
C ILE A 27 11.35 -6.87 5.81
N PHE A 28 10.30 -7.69 5.80
CA PHE A 28 9.60 -8.13 7.00
C PHE A 28 9.90 -9.61 7.23
N ASN A 29 10.74 -9.89 8.23
CA ASN A 29 11.19 -11.24 8.57
C ASN A 29 10.31 -11.87 9.66
N THR A 30 9.68 -11.04 10.50
CA THR A 30 8.84 -11.49 11.63
C THR A 30 7.54 -10.71 11.69
N GLU A 31 6.51 -11.22 12.38
CA GLU A 31 5.25 -10.48 12.60
C GLU A 31 5.46 -9.11 13.27
N ASP A 32 6.45 -9.00 14.15
CA ASP A 32 6.86 -7.72 14.76
C ASP A 32 7.34 -6.68 13.73
N ASP A 33 7.94 -7.12 12.62
CA ASP A 33 8.37 -6.21 11.55
C ASP A 33 7.18 -5.59 10.83
N PHE A 34 6.18 -6.42 10.49
CA PHE A 34 4.93 -5.98 9.91
C PHE A 34 4.20 -5.02 10.86
N SER A 35 4.09 -5.41 12.13
CA SER A 35 3.46 -4.59 13.18
C SER A 35 4.18 -3.24 13.37
N THR A 36 5.51 -3.24 13.36
CA THR A 36 6.33 -2.04 13.43
C THR A 36 6.06 -1.11 12.24
N PHE A 37 5.95 -1.65 11.03
CA PHE A 37 5.64 -0.86 9.84
C PHE A 37 4.23 -0.27 9.90
N ILE A 38 3.23 -1.06 10.30
CA ILE A 38 1.86 -0.60 10.52
C ILE A 38 1.81 0.53 11.56
N ASN A 39 2.54 0.39 12.67
CA ASN A 39 2.63 1.43 13.70
C ASN A 39 3.27 2.72 13.17
N LEU A 40 4.28 2.62 12.30
CA LEU A 40 4.82 3.79 11.61
C LEU A 40 3.74 4.46 10.74
N ILE A 41 3.00 3.71 9.92
CA ILE A 41 1.92 4.30 9.12
C ILE A 41 0.89 5.00 10.03
N ARG A 42 0.47 4.36 11.13
CA ARG A 42 -0.48 4.95 12.09
C ARG A 42 0.03 6.27 12.67
N ASN A 43 1.28 6.30 13.12
CA ASN A 43 1.89 7.52 13.66
C ASN A 43 2.08 8.59 12.57
N CYS A 44 2.32 8.18 11.33
CA CYS A 44 2.45 9.06 10.19
C CYS A 44 1.12 9.79 9.89
N LYS A 45 -0.02 9.10 9.96
CA LYS A 45 -1.36 9.69 9.82
C LYS A 45 -1.63 10.80 10.85
N GLN A 46 -1.06 10.70 12.05
CA GLN A 46 -1.22 11.74 13.08
C GLN A 46 -0.34 12.97 12.81
N LYS A 47 0.71 12.82 12.01
CA LYS A 47 1.73 13.84 11.75
C LYS A 47 1.50 14.60 10.44
N TYR A 48 0.96 13.92 9.44
CA TYR A 48 0.72 14.47 8.10
C TYR A 48 -0.74 14.24 7.72
N SER A 49 -1.30 15.16 6.95
CA SER A 49 -2.68 15.05 6.46
C SER A 49 -2.74 14.01 5.35
N ILE A 50 -2.79 12.73 5.73
CA ILE A 50 -2.90 11.59 4.83
C ILE A 50 -4.02 10.66 5.29
N GLN A 51 -4.66 10.00 4.32
CA GLN A 51 -5.62 8.92 4.57
C GLN A 51 -5.12 7.63 3.91
N ILE A 52 -5.33 6.50 4.56
CA ILE A 52 -4.93 5.17 4.08
C ILE A 52 -6.20 4.40 3.71
N PHE A 53 -6.43 4.19 2.42
CA PHE A 53 -7.61 3.48 1.93
C PHE A 53 -7.39 1.98 1.84
N HIS A 54 -6.27 1.54 1.25
CA HIS A 54 -5.93 0.13 1.10
C HIS A 54 -4.46 -0.12 1.43
N TYR A 55 -4.13 -1.33 1.87
CA TYR A 55 -2.74 -1.75 2.02
C TYR A 55 -2.58 -3.26 1.83
N CYS A 56 -1.37 -3.65 1.42
CA CYS A 56 -0.89 -5.01 1.53
C CYS A 56 0.62 -4.97 1.80
N LEU A 57 1.06 -5.55 2.90
CA LEU A 57 2.47 -5.70 3.22
C LEU A 57 2.88 -7.13 2.86
N MET A 58 3.92 -7.28 2.06
CA MET A 58 4.48 -8.56 1.63
C MET A 58 5.91 -8.66 2.15
N GLU A 59 6.44 -9.87 2.33
CA GLU A 59 7.78 -10.07 2.91
C GLU A 59 8.87 -9.17 2.29
N ASN A 60 8.87 -8.99 0.98
CA ASN A 60 9.90 -8.23 0.26
C ASN A 60 9.40 -6.92 -0.40
N HIS A 61 8.15 -6.50 -0.15
CA HIS A 61 7.61 -5.25 -0.67
C HIS A 61 6.32 -4.81 0.03
N TYR A 62 5.83 -3.61 -0.24
CA TYR A 62 4.50 -3.19 0.21
C TYR A 62 3.75 -2.46 -0.89
N HIS A 63 2.43 -2.44 -0.75
CA HIS A 63 1.50 -1.63 -1.50
C HIS A 63 0.61 -0.84 -0.53
N LEU A 64 0.41 0.45 -0.80
CA LEU A 64 -0.50 1.35 -0.08
C LEU A 64 -1.34 2.11 -1.10
N MET A 65 -2.59 2.39 -0.77
CA MET A 65 -3.42 3.39 -1.45
C MET A 65 -3.62 4.54 -0.48
N ILE A 66 -3.07 5.71 -0.83
CA ILE A 66 -3.00 6.87 0.06
C ILE A 66 -3.69 8.06 -0.61
N LYS A 67 -4.60 8.71 0.10
CA LYS A 67 -5.10 10.03 -0.28
C LYS A 67 -4.32 11.12 0.46
N ALA A 68 -3.76 12.07 -0.28
CA ALA A 68 -3.01 13.20 0.26
C ALA A 68 -2.78 14.27 -0.82
N ASP A 69 -2.41 15.50 -0.44
CA ASP A 69 -1.61 16.33 -1.34
C ASP A 69 -0.19 15.75 -1.46
N GLY A 70 0.53 16.11 -2.51
CA GLY A 70 1.81 15.48 -2.79
C GLY A 70 2.99 15.99 -1.97
N ASP A 71 2.89 17.12 -1.25
CA ASP A 71 3.88 17.53 -0.26
C ASP A 71 3.75 16.66 1.00
N ASN A 72 2.53 16.49 1.51
CA ASN A 72 2.21 15.58 2.60
C ASN A 72 2.55 14.13 2.23
N LEU A 73 2.24 13.68 1.01
CA LEU A 73 2.64 12.35 0.53
C LEU A 73 4.15 12.17 0.57
N SER A 74 4.91 13.14 0.06
CA SER A 74 6.37 13.09 0.01
C SER A 74 6.98 13.04 1.41
N LYS A 75 6.46 13.87 2.32
CA LYS A 75 6.89 13.91 3.73
C LYS A 75 6.53 12.61 4.46
N ALA A 76 5.32 12.12 4.28
CA ALA A 76 4.83 10.87 4.87
C ALA A 76 5.67 9.68 4.43
N MET A 77 5.86 9.49 3.12
CA MET A 77 6.62 8.35 2.61
C MET A 77 8.11 8.43 2.95
N LYS A 78 8.68 9.64 3.08
CA LYS A 78 10.03 9.80 3.63
C LYS A 78 10.07 9.34 5.08
N TRP A 79 9.12 9.79 5.90
CA TRP A 79 9.05 9.48 7.33
C TRP A 79 8.89 7.97 7.58
N ILE A 80 7.96 7.32 6.88
CA ILE A 80 7.69 5.87 7.00
C ILE A 80 8.91 5.05 6.57
N ASN A 81 9.40 5.26 5.34
CA ASN A 81 10.48 4.43 4.78
C ASN A 81 11.80 4.63 5.54
N HIS A 82 12.11 5.88 5.93
CA HIS A 82 13.33 6.17 6.68
C HIS A 82 13.22 5.63 8.11
N GLY A 83 12.12 5.89 8.81
CA GLY A 83 11.89 5.40 10.17
C GLY A 83 11.98 3.87 10.25
N TYR A 84 11.38 3.16 9.28
CA TYR A 84 11.50 1.71 9.22
C TYR A 84 12.92 1.24 8.91
N SER A 85 13.63 1.90 7.98
CA SER A 85 15.03 1.55 7.67
C SER A 85 15.92 1.66 8.91
N MET A 86 15.70 2.67 9.75
CA MET A 86 16.46 2.86 10.99
C MET A 86 16.15 1.76 12.01
N LYS A 87 14.87 1.44 12.23
CA LYS A 87 14.46 0.36 13.13
C LYS A 87 14.99 -1.01 12.65
N HIS A 88 14.85 -1.31 11.37
CA HIS A 88 15.36 -2.54 10.77
C HIS A 88 16.89 -2.63 10.86
N ARG A 89 17.61 -1.50 10.67
CA ARG A 89 19.08 -1.47 10.84
C ARG A 89 19.49 -1.83 12.26
N VAL A 90 18.82 -1.26 13.26
CA VAL A 90 19.11 -1.55 14.67
C VAL A 90 18.79 -3.01 15.01
N LYS A 91 17.63 -3.52 14.56
CA LYS A 91 17.18 -4.89 14.85
C LYS A 91 18.05 -5.97 14.19
N TYR A 92 18.48 -5.76 12.96
CA TYR A 92 19.15 -6.78 12.14
C TYR A 92 20.62 -6.47 11.83
N CYS A 93 21.21 -5.44 12.45
CA CYS A 93 22.58 -4.99 12.18
C CYS A 93 22.87 -4.78 10.67
N ARG A 94 21.84 -4.43 9.89
CA ARG A 94 21.92 -4.39 8.42
C ARG A 94 22.81 -3.24 7.95
N GLN A 95 23.71 -3.55 7.02
CA GLN A 95 24.48 -2.56 6.27
C GLN A 95 23.83 -2.26 4.90
N GLY A 96 24.12 -1.09 4.34
CA GLY A 96 23.57 -0.66 3.05
C GLY A 96 22.09 -0.26 3.07
N ARG A 97 21.48 -0.21 1.87
CA ARG A 97 20.09 0.20 1.67
C ARG A 97 19.12 -0.95 1.93
N LEU A 98 18.05 -0.68 2.68
CA LEU A 98 16.93 -1.61 2.85
C LEU A 98 16.06 -1.62 1.59
N TRP A 99 15.62 -0.44 1.16
CA TRP A 99 14.79 -0.24 -0.03
C TRP A 99 15.62 -0.20 -1.31
N GLN A 100 15.08 -0.76 -2.39
CA GLN A 100 15.74 -0.74 -3.72
C GLN A 100 15.90 0.68 -4.25
N SER A 101 14.88 1.51 -4.06
CA SER A 101 14.90 2.91 -4.50
C SER A 101 13.96 3.75 -3.65
N ARG A 102 13.67 4.98 -4.11
CA ARG A 102 12.52 5.73 -3.59
C ARG A 102 11.23 4.95 -3.88
N TYR A 103 10.20 5.19 -3.08
CA TYR A 103 8.88 4.67 -3.37
C TYR A 103 8.43 5.11 -4.77
N GLN A 104 7.64 4.25 -5.40
CA GLN A 104 6.94 4.55 -6.64
C GLN A 104 5.55 5.06 -6.30
N SER A 105 5.02 5.98 -7.12
CA SER A 105 3.70 6.56 -6.95
C SER A 105 2.99 6.67 -8.29
N ARG A 106 1.76 6.18 -8.36
CA ARG A 106 0.85 6.35 -9.51
C ARG A 106 -0.43 7.01 -9.01
N ILE A 107 -0.85 8.10 -9.66
CA ILE A 107 -2.13 8.75 -9.35
C ILE A 107 -3.28 7.85 -9.81
N ILE A 108 -4.34 7.78 -9.02
CA ILE A 108 -5.58 7.11 -9.36
C ILE A 108 -6.59 8.19 -9.78
N ASP A 109 -6.94 8.21 -11.06
CA ASP A 109 -7.71 9.28 -11.70
C ASP A 109 -9.01 8.78 -12.37
N SER A 110 -9.37 7.51 -12.17
CA SER A 110 -10.60 6.92 -12.70
C SER A 110 -11.08 5.73 -11.85
N GLU A 111 -12.39 5.52 -11.81
CA GLU A 111 -13.03 4.39 -11.10
C GLU A 111 -12.53 3.03 -11.58
N LYS A 112 -12.35 2.86 -12.89
CA LYS A 112 -11.82 1.61 -13.46
C LYS A 112 -10.40 1.34 -12.96
N TYR A 113 -9.57 2.38 -12.88
CA TYR A 113 -8.21 2.24 -12.39
C TYR A 113 -8.18 2.02 -10.88
N LEU A 114 -9.09 2.65 -10.12
CA LEU A 114 -9.29 2.39 -8.70
C LEU A 114 -9.59 0.90 -8.45
N LEU A 115 -10.62 0.34 -9.08
CA LEU A 115 -10.99 -1.07 -8.92
C LEU A 115 -9.86 -2.04 -9.24
N THR A 116 -9.19 -1.80 -10.38
CA THR A 116 -8.05 -2.61 -10.81
C THR A 116 -6.92 -2.54 -9.77
N CYS A 117 -6.66 -1.34 -9.23
CA CYS A 117 -5.63 -1.13 -8.23
C CYS A 117 -5.99 -1.81 -6.90
N VAL A 118 -7.21 -1.65 -6.40
CA VAL A 118 -7.67 -2.30 -5.16
C VAL A 118 -7.53 -3.82 -5.28
N ALA A 119 -8.07 -4.40 -6.35
CA ALA A 119 -7.97 -5.84 -6.57
C ALA A 119 -6.50 -6.30 -6.66
N TYR A 120 -5.64 -5.55 -7.34
CA TYR A 120 -4.22 -5.86 -7.40
C TYR A 120 -3.54 -5.82 -6.02
N ILE A 121 -3.84 -4.82 -5.19
CA ILE A 121 -3.28 -4.70 -3.84
C ILE A 121 -3.71 -5.89 -2.99
N GLU A 122 -4.99 -6.22 -2.98
CA GLU A 122 -5.56 -7.21 -2.05
C GLU A 122 -5.35 -8.66 -2.50
N LEU A 123 -5.23 -8.92 -3.81
CA LEU A 123 -4.95 -10.24 -4.37
C LEU A 123 -3.45 -10.54 -4.47
N ASN A 124 -2.56 -9.58 -4.15
CA ASN A 124 -1.12 -9.78 -4.21
C ASN A 124 -0.62 -11.04 -3.46
N PRO A 125 -1.10 -11.35 -2.24
CA PRO A 125 -0.71 -12.57 -1.54
C PRO A 125 -1.12 -13.85 -2.27
N VAL A 126 -2.24 -13.83 -2.98
CA VAL A 126 -2.74 -14.95 -3.79
C VAL A 126 -1.88 -15.12 -5.04
N PHE A 127 -1.61 -14.02 -5.76
CA PHE A 127 -0.74 -14.04 -6.93
C PHE A 127 0.70 -14.47 -6.61
N ALA A 128 1.18 -14.17 -5.41
CA ALA A 128 2.47 -14.63 -4.91
C ALA A 128 2.45 -16.09 -4.42
N GLY A 129 1.29 -16.77 -4.41
CA GLY A 129 1.15 -18.14 -3.95
C GLY A 129 1.31 -18.33 -2.43
N LEU A 130 1.21 -17.27 -1.63
CA LEU A 130 1.32 -17.35 -0.17
C LEU A 130 0.06 -17.92 0.47
N VAL A 131 -1.08 -17.67 -0.15
CA VAL A 131 -2.41 -18.12 0.31
C VAL A 131 -3.31 -18.43 -0.88
N ASN A 132 -4.31 -19.29 -0.69
CA ASN A 132 -5.26 -19.64 -1.75
C ASN A 132 -6.38 -18.60 -1.90
N LYS A 133 -6.67 -17.87 -0.83
CA LYS A 133 -7.71 -16.85 -0.78
C LYS A 133 -7.21 -15.60 -0.04
N PRO A 134 -7.64 -14.39 -0.43
CA PRO A 134 -7.14 -13.14 0.15
C PRO A 134 -7.50 -12.95 1.64
N ASP A 135 -8.60 -13.56 2.12
CA ASP A 135 -9.01 -13.57 3.53
C ASP A 135 -8.08 -14.39 4.44
N GLN A 136 -7.23 -15.24 3.88
CA GLN A 136 -6.26 -16.01 4.64
C GLN A 136 -5.00 -15.19 4.96
N TYR A 137 -4.80 -14.06 4.28
CA TYR A 137 -3.65 -13.19 4.53
C TYR A 137 -3.93 -12.17 5.64
N THR A 138 -2.99 -12.02 6.57
CA THR A 138 -3.16 -11.15 7.73
C THR A 138 -2.82 -9.69 7.45
N TRP A 139 -1.79 -9.44 6.65
CA TRP A 139 -1.18 -8.12 6.49
C TRP A 139 -1.74 -7.32 5.31
N SER A 140 -3.06 -7.34 5.13
CA SER A 140 -3.75 -6.57 4.09
C SER A 140 -5.05 -5.91 4.59
N SER A 141 -5.57 -4.98 3.79
CA SER A 141 -6.87 -4.33 4.02
C SER A 141 -8.08 -5.20 3.70
N TYR A 142 -7.89 -6.34 3.01
CA TYR A 142 -8.98 -7.15 2.48
C TYR A 142 -10.05 -7.48 3.51
N LYS A 143 -9.65 -7.91 4.72
CA LYS A 143 -10.58 -8.30 5.79
C LYS A 143 -11.50 -7.16 6.26
N LYS A 144 -11.02 -5.91 6.23
CA LYS A 144 -11.82 -4.73 6.59
C LYS A 144 -12.96 -4.52 5.59
N TYR A 145 -12.67 -4.66 4.30
CA TYR A 145 -13.63 -4.43 3.23
C TYR A 145 -14.54 -5.63 2.98
N ALA A 146 -14.00 -6.85 2.97
CA ALA A 146 -14.77 -8.06 2.68
C ALA A 146 -15.67 -8.51 3.84
N PHE A 147 -15.26 -8.28 5.09
CA PHE A 147 -15.97 -8.78 6.28
C PHE A 147 -16.33 -7.68 7.30
N GLY A 148 -16.05 -6.42 7.00
CA GLY A 148 -16.33 -5.31 7.93
C GLY A 148 -15.46 -5.31 9.19
N ILE A 149 -14.43 -6.16 9.27
CA ILE A 149 -13.58 -6.28 10.48
C ILE A 149 -12.94 -4.93 10.79
N HIS A 150 -13.11 -4.45 12.02
CA HIS A 150 -12.59 -3.15 12.43
C HIS A 150 -11.06 -3.06 12.27
N ASN A 151 -10.59 -2.00 11.61
CA ASN A 151 -9.17 -1.71 11.44
C ASN A 151 -8.97 -0.19 11.51
N SER A 152 -8.36 0.29 12.59
CA SER A 152 -8.16 1.72 12.84
C SER A 152 -7.12 2.39 11.93
N LEU A 153 -6.35 1.60 11.17
CA LEU A 153 -5.42 2.17 10.19
C LEU A 153 -6.16 2.67 8.95
N ILE A 154 -7.23 1.98 8.55
CA ILE A 154 -7.91 2.18 7.28
C ILE A 154 -8.96 3.27 7.43
N ASP A 155 -8.82 4.33 6.65
CA ASP A 155 -9.89 5.29 6.40
C ASP A 155 -10.82 4.71 5.33
N ILE A 156 -12.11 4.98 5.45
CA ILE A 156 -13.09 4.51 4.48
C ILE A 156 -12.83 5.21 3.15
N ASP A 157 -12.63 4.43 2.09
CA ASP A 157 -12.63 4.91 0.71
C ASP A 157 -14.07 5.15 0.23
N PRO A 158 -14.51 6.41 0.04
CA PRO A 158 -15.88 6.71 -0.36
C PRO A 158 -16.19 6.21 -1.78
N GLU A 159 -15.22 6.23 -2.68
CA GLU A 159 -15.40 5.76 -4.06
C GLU A 159 -15.55 4.24 -4.07
N TYR A 160 -14.75 3.53 -3.28
CA TYR A 160 -14.91 2.08 -3.12
C TYR A 160 -16.28 1.68 -2.58
N LEU A 161 -16.84 2.42 -1.61
CA LEU A 161 -18.18 2.14 -1.08
C LEU A 161 -19.27 2.40 -2.12
N ASN A 162 -19.16 3.47 -2.90
CA ASN A 162 -20.13 3.79 -3.94
C ASN A 162 -20.19 2.70 -5.03
N LEU A 163 -19.08 2.02 -5.30
CA LEU A 163 -19.02 0.91 -6.25
C LEU A 163 -19.82 -0.32 -5.78
N GLY A 164 -19.78 -0.62 -4.48
CA GLY A 164 -20.58 -1.71 -3.89
C GLY A 164 -22.09 -1.41 -3.86
N ALA A 165 -22.48 -0.13 -3.89
CA ALA A 165 -23.88 0.28 -3.97
C ALA A 165 -24.45 0.22 -5.41
N MET A 166 -23.59 0.16 -6.43
CA MET A 166 -24.01 0.20 -7.84
C MET A 166 -24.08 -1.16 -8.54
N HIS A 167 -23.36 -2.21 -8.10
CA HIS A 167 -23.37 -3.52 -8.78
C HIS A 167 -23.14 -4.71 -7.82
N ASP A 168 -23.92 -5.79 -7.99
CA ASP A 168 -23.63 -7.12 -7.44
C ASP A 168 -22.23 -7.59 -7.86
N PHE A 169 -21.39 -7.94 -6.89
CA PHE A 169 -19.97 -8.28 -7.05
C PHE A 169 -19.73 -9.48 -7.99
N VAL A 170 -19.45 -9.22 -9.28
CA VAL A 170 -18.92 -10.23 -10.23
C VAL A 170 -17.74 -9.66 -11.02
N LEU A 171 -16.63 -9.27 -10.39
CA LEU A 171 -15.44 -8.78 -11.12
C LEU A 171 -14.09 -9.24 -10.54
N VAL A 172 -13.99 -10.49 -10.07
CA VAL A 172 -12.68 -11.13 -9.79
C VAL A 172 -12.20 -12.00 -10.97
N LYS A 173 -13.04 -12.31 -11.97
CA LYS A 173 -12.68 -13.21 -13.09
C LYS A 173 -11.99 -12.57 -14.30
N GLN A 174 -11.96 -11.24 -14.44
CA GLN A 174 -11.43 -10.57 -15.64
C GLN A 174 -10.02 -9.96 -15.51
N LEU A 175 -9.38 -10.00 -14.34
CA LEU A 175 -8.07 -9.38 -14.12
C LEU A 175 -6.86 -10.18 -14.65
N ASN A 176 -7.09 -11.31 -15.33
CA ASN A 176 -6.02 -12.16 -15.91
C ASN A 176 -5.31 -11.56 -17.15
N PHE A 177 -5.59 -10.33 -17.58
CA PHE A 177 -5.10 -9.80 -18.85
C PHE A 177 -4.18 -8.57 -18.81
N VAL A 178 -3.83 -8.03 -17.64
CA VAL A 178 -3.10 -6.73 -17.56
C VAL A 178 -1.76 -6.79 -16.80
N LEU A 179 -1.28 -7.97 -16.40
CA LEU A 179 -0.04 -8.09 -15.60
C LEU A 179 0.97 -9.13 -16.14
N MET A 180 1.03 -9.31 -17.47
CA MET A 180 2.25 -9.73 -18.17
C MET A 180 2.92 -8.49 -18.77
#